data_AF-A0A959DJ25-F1
#
_entry.id   AF-A0A959DJ25-F1
#
_cell.length_a   1.000
_cell.length_b   1.000
_cell.length_c   1.000
_cell.angle_alpha   90.00
_cell.angle_beta   90.00
_cell.angle_gamma   90.00
#
_symmetry.space_group_name_H-M   'P 1'
#
loop_
_entity.id
_entity.type
_entity.pdbx_description
1 polymer ?
#
loop_
_entity_poly.entity_id
_entity_poly.type
_entity_poly.pdbx_seq_one_letter_code
_entity_poly.pdbx_strand_id
1 'polypeptide(L)'
;MHPQEIEKRLGIKLKEELHFENLKTSHTRNAYSCDEDGNITGLNLLVENLDSITIPAGLDTLLYLNVSENKALRSLTFKAELPALEALDVSECSLVELLLPSGFDSLQAIHAQKNKLSGFKIEASCPNLKYLHLAGNQLQEFSLPTGLPNLEILYLQGGNKVKDISFLAGASALQTLNLSGNAVEDLSPVRHLGTTKE
;
A
#
# COMPACT_ATOMS: atom_id res chain seq x y z
N MET A 1 3.73 9.63 18.42
CA MET A 1 3.01 10.85 18.01
C MET A 1 1.60 10.78 18.57
N HIS A 2 1.06 11.87 19.12
CA HIS A 2 -0.30 11.87 19.69
C HIS A 2 -1.38 12.23 18.64
N PRO A 3 -2.62 11.70 18.77
CA PRO A 3 -3.72 12.00 17.85
C PRO A 3 -4.00 13.50 17.68
N GLN A 4 -3.91 14.28 18.76
CA GLN A 4 -4.15 15.72 18.74
C GLN A 4 -3.15 16.48 17.86
N GLU A 5 -1.95 15.94 17.66
CA GLU A 5 -0.97 16.52 16.74
C GLU A 5 -1.38 16.31 15.28
N ILE A 6 -1.92 15.13 14.96
CA ILE A 6 -2.45 14.80 13.63
C ILE A 6 -3.68 15.67 13.33
N GLU A 7 -4.61 15.76 14.29
CA GLU A 7 -5.79 16.64 14.19
C GLU A 7 -5.39 18.08 13.86
N LYS A 8 -4.43 18.63 14.60
CA LYS A 8 -3.95 20.00 14.41
C LYS A 8 -3.30 20.21 13.04
N ARG A 9 -2.52 19.24 12.57
CA ARG A 9 -1.81 19.32 11.26
C ARG A 9 -2.78 19.25 10.09
N LEU A 10 -3.79 18.39 10.18
CA LEU A 10 -4.73 18.13 9.08
C LEU A 10 -6.03 18.96 9.17
N GLY A 11 -6.26 19.66 10.28
CA GLY A 11 -7.50 20.42 10.49
C GLY A 11 -8.73 19.53 10.63
N ILE A 12 -8.56 18.31 11.17
CA ILE A 12 -9.62 17.31 11.32
C ILE A 12 -9.87 16.98 12.79
N LYS A 13 -10.93 16.20 13.02
CA LYS A 13 -11.16 15.50 14.29
C LYS A 13 -11.00 14.01 14.08
N LEU A 14 -10.27 13.38 14.99
CA LEU A 14 -10.03 11.95 15.01
C LEU A 14 -10.95 11.29 16.04
N LYS A 15 -11.62 10.23 15.63
CA LYS A 15 -12.41 9.37 16.51
C LYS A 15 -11.59 8.16 16.95
N GLU A 16 -11.50 7.93 18.25
CA GLU A 16 -10.91 6.69 18.75
C GLU A 16 -11.83 5.49 18.51
N GLU A 17 -11.26 4.40 17.99
CA GLU A 17 -11.89 3.10 17.85
C GLU A 17 -11.20 2.11 18.79
N LEU A 18 -11.93 1.68 19.83
CA LEU A 18 -11.43 0.80 20.89
C LEU A 18 -11.10 -0.63 20.40
N HIS A 19 -11.53 -0.97 19.19
CA HIS A 19 -11.28 -2.27 18.58
C HIS A 19 -10.59 -2.05 17.24
N PHE A 20 -9.31 -2.42 17.16
CA PHE A 20 -8.48 -2.26 15.97
C PHE A 20 -9.13 -2.86 14.71
N GLU A 21 -9.77 -4.02 14.81
CA GLU A 21 -10.45 -4.68 13.69
C GLU A 21 -11.63 -3.85 13.13
N ASN A 22 -12.23 -2.98 13.94
CA ASN A 22 -13.25 -2.07 13.43
C ASN A 22 -12.62 -1.07 12.45
N LEU A 23 -11.41 -0.55 12.69
CA LEU A 23 -10.77 0.38 11.75
C LEU A 23 -10.63 -0.21 10.35
N LYS A 24 -10.31 -1.51 10.26
CA LYS A 24 -10.15 -2.22 8.98
C LYS A 24 -11.48 -2.47 8.26
N THR A 25 -12.57 -2.67 9.01
CA THR A 25 -13.86 -3.13 8.46
C THR A 25 -14.89 -2.01 8.30
N SER A 26 -14.95 -1.08 9.25
CA SER A 26 -15.96 -0.01 9.29
C SER A 26 -15.62 1.16 8.36
N HIS A 27 -14.37 1.26 7.90
CA HIS A 27 -13.86 2.42 7.16
C HIS A 27 -14.23 3.73 7.85
N THR A 28 -14.23 3.75 9.19
CA THR A 28 -14.62 4.95 9.96
C THR A 28 -13.74 6.11 9.50
N ARG A 29 -14.39 7.17 9.00
CA ARG A 29 -13.73 8.40 8.55
C ARG A 29 -12.98 9.04 9.71
N ASN A 30 -11.70 9.37 9.48
CA ASN A 30 -10.85 10.10 10.44
C ASN A 30 -10.87 9.44 11.80
N ALA A 31 -10.34 8.22 11.88
CA ALA A 31 -10.35 7.41 13.08
C ALA A 31 -8.97 6.85 13.38
N TYR A 32 -8.74 6.52 14.65
CA TYR A 32 -7.51 5.90 15.11
C TYR A 32 -7.78 4.85 16.17
N SER A 33 -6.80 3.99 16.43
CA SER A 33 -6.75 3.11 17.60
C SER A 33 -5.38 3.27 18.25
N CYS A 34 -5.27 2.87 19.50
CA CYS A 34 -4.00 2.84 20.20
C CYS A 34 -3.79 1.56 21.01
N ASP A 35 -2.54 1.28 21.34
CA ASP A 35 -2.16 0.27 22.32
C ASP A 35 -2.45 0.74 23.77
N GLU A 36 -2.11 -0.10 24.75
CA GLU A 36 -2.30 0.18 26.18
C GLU A 36 -1.51 1.41 26.67
N ASP A 37 -0.43 1.77 25.97
CA ASP A 37 0.42 2.92 26.27
C ASP A 37 -0.04 4.20 25.55
N GLY A 38 -1.11 4.11 24.74
CA GLY A 38 -1.66 5.23 23.98
C GLY A 38 -0.91 5.55 22.67
N ASN A 39 -0.04 4.66 22.20
CA ASN A 39 0.62 4.81 20.89
C ASN A 39 -0.33 4.38 19.77
N ILE A 40 -0.36 5.14 18.67
CA ILE A 40 -1.29 4.89 17.57
C ILE A 40 -0.94 3.60 16.83
N THR A 41 -1.86 2.64 16.83
CA THR A 41 -1.72 1.33 16.17
C THR A 41 -2.45 1.25 14.84
N GLY A 42 -3.46 2.08 14.62
CA GLY A 42 -4.21 2.12 13.37
C GLY A 42 -4.71 3.52 13.07
N LEU A 43 -4.74 3.90 11.79
CA LEU A 43 -5.10 5.24 11.37
C LEU A 43 -5.86 5.23 10.04
N ASN A 44 -7.10 5.71 10.07
CA ASN A 44 -7.91 6.02 8.88
C ASN A 44 -7.94 7.53 8.70
N LEU A 45 -7.43 8.04 7.59
CA LEU A 45 -7.49 9.44 7.22
C LEU A 45 -8.28 9.59 5.94
N LEU A 46 -9.49 10.12 6.04
CA LEU A 46 -10.30 10.49 4.89
C LEU A 46 -10.62 11.98 5.04
N VAL A 47 -9.76 12.79 4.43
CA VAL A 47 -9.70 14.23 4.58
C VAL A 47 -10.12 14.89 3.27
N GLU A 48 -11.15 15.71 3.32
CA GLU A 48 -11.63 16.43 2.14
C GLU A 48 -10.55 17.32 1.55
N ASN A 49 -10.39 17.25 0.22
CA ASN A 49 -9.45 18.06 -0.55
C ASN A 49 -7.98 17.92 -0.14
N LEU A 50 -7.59 16.83 0.54
CA LEU A 50 -6.20 16.55 0.87
C LEU A 50 -5.42 16.28 -0.42
N ASP A 51 -4.54 17.22 -0.82
CA ASP A 51 -3.72 17.09 -2.03
C ASP A 51 -2.42 16.33 -1.78
N SER A 52 -1.87 16.44 -0.56
CA SER A 52 -0.61 15.81 -0.17
C SER A 52 -0.59 15.52 1.32
N ILE A 53 0.09 14.43 1.70
CA ILE A 53 0.33 14.11 3.11
C ILE A 53 1.73 13.57 3.30
N THR A 54 2.36 14.00 4.40
CA THR A 54 3.61 13.43 4.86
C THR A 54 3.39 12.73 6.19
N ILE A 55 3.63 11.42 6.21
CA ILE A 55 3.63 10.61 7.43
C ILE A 55 4.91 10.94 8.22
N PRO A 56 4.76 11.52 9.43
CA PRO A 56 5.89 11.94 10.25
C PRO A 56 6.50 10.75 11.02
N ALA A 57 7.64 11.00 11.67
CA ALA A 57 8.23 10.07 12.62
C ALA A 57 7.37 9.87 13.88
N GLY A 58 7.67 8.80 14.64
CA GLY A 58 7.01 8.49 15.91
C GLY A 58 5.67 7.76 15.76
N LEU A 59 5.52 6.99 14.68
CA LEU A 59 4.40 6.08 14.41
C LEU A 59 4.90 4.64 14.32
N ASP A 60 5.90 4.29 15.13
CA ASP A 60 6.63 3.01 15.06
C ASP A 60 5.75 1.80 15.40
N THR A 61 4.65 2.01 16.12
CA THR A 61 3.64 0.99 16.47
C THR A 61 2.48 0.89 15.48
N LEU A 62 2.49 1.70 14.41
CA LEU A 62 1.39 1.75 13.44
C LEU A 62 1.33 0.46 12.63
N LEU A 63 0.30 -0.35 12.84
CA LEU A 63 0.02 -1.61 12.16
C LEU A 63 -0.79 -1.41 10.87
N TYR A 64 -1.67 -0.40 10.85
CA TYR A 64 -2.58 -0.14 9.73
C TYR A 64 -2.66 1.35 9.39
N LEU A 65 -2.41 1.67 8.13
CA LEU A 65 -2.59 3.01 7.59
C LEU A 65 -3.54 2.97 6.40
N ASN A 66 -4.67 3.66 6.52
CA ASN A 66 -5.63 3.84 5.45
C ASN A 66 -5.77 5.33 5.12
N VAL A 67 -5.37 5.69 3.92
CA VAL A 67 -5.60 7.01 3.31
C VAL A 67 -6.36 6.88 1.99
N SER A 68 -7.10 5.79 1.81
CA SER A 68 -7.89 5.54 0.61
C SER A 68 -9.03 6.54 0.44
N GLU A 69 -9.57 6.62 -0.78
CA GLU A 69 -10.69 7.50 -1.16
C GLU A 69 -10.44 9.01 -1.01
N ASN A 70 -9.21 9.43 -0.70
CA ASN A 70 -8.78 10.83 -0.81
C ASN A 70 -8.55 11.18 -2.29
N LYS A 71 -9.64 11.44 -3.03
CA LYS A 71 -9.60 11.63 -4.49
C LYS A 71 -8.70 12.76 -4.97
N ALA A 72 -8.40 13.74 -4.12
CA ALA A 72 -7.50 14.84 -4.41
C ALA A 72 -6.02 14.52 -4.12
N LEU A 73 -5.72 13.42 -3.40
CA LEU A 73 -4.40 13.10 -2.89
C LEU A 73 -3.47 12.66 -4.02
N ARG A 74 -2.49 13.49 -4.32
CA ARG A 74 -1.49 13.30 -5.39
C ARG A 74 -0.13 12.85 -4.88
N SER A 75 0.17 13.09 -3.61
CA SER A 75 1.46 12.76 -3.01
C SER A 75 1.31 12.22 -1.59
N LEU A 76 1.96 11.09 -1.33
CA LEU A 76 2.15 10.48 -0.02
C LEU A 76 3.65 10.31 0.22
N THR A 77 4.16 10.83 1.33
CA THR A 77 5.58 10.75 1.68
C THR A 77 5.76 10.20 3.09
N PHE A 78 6.78 9.37 3.30
CA PHE A 78 7.16 8.84 4.61
C PHE A 78 8.47 9.50 5.07
N LYS A 79 8.47 10.13 6.25
CA LYS A 79 9.68 10.73 6.85
C LYS A 79 10.45 9.80 7.78
N ALA A 80 9.89 8.64 8.08
CA ALA A 80 10.48 7.63 8.94
C ALA A 80 10.03 6.25 8.48
N GLU A 81 10.75 5.26 8.98
CA GLU A 81 10.40 3.85 8.88
C GLU A 81 9.09 3.57 9.62
N LEU A 82 8.35 2.56 9.18
CA LEU A 82 7.14 2.07 9.83
C LEU A 82 7.29 0.56 10.04
N PRO A 83 8.16 0.14 10.97
CA PRO A 83 8.60 -1.25 11.07
C PRO A 83 7.47 -2.21 11.44
N ALA A 84 6.42 -1.71 12.11
CA ALA A 84 5.25 -2.50 12.49
C ALA A 84 4.12 -2.49 11.44
N LEU A 85 4.22 -1.69 10.36
CA LEU A 85 3.11 -1.55 9.41
C LEU A 85 2.85 -2.84 8.66
N GLU A 86 1.67 -3.42 8.87
CA GLU A 86 1.23 -4.67 8.25
C GLU A 86 0.39 -4.41 7.00
N ALA A 87 -0.41 -3.34 6.99
CA ALA A 87 -1.31 -3.03 5.90
C ALA A 87 -1.34 -1.54 5.57
N LEU A 88 -1.16 -1.24 4.28
CA LEU A 88 -1.26 0.10 3.71
C LEU A 88 -2.37 0.14 2.66
N ASP A 89 -3.35 1.02 2.85
CA ASP A 89 -4.37 1.31 1.85
C ASP A 89 -4.28 2.77 1.40
N VAL A 90 -3.98 2.94 0.12
CA VAL A 90 -3.90 4.22 -0.59
C VAL A 90 -4.79 4.21 -1.84
N SER A 91 -5.75 3.28 -1.90
CA SER A 91 -6.59 3.07 -3.08
C SER A 91 -7.55 4.23 -3.34
N GLU A 92 -7.99 4.38 -4.59
CA GLU A 92 -8.99 5.38 -5.01
C GLU A 92 -8.57 6.84 -4.72
N CYS A 93 -7.27 7.11 -4.78
CA CYS A 93 -6.68 8.44 -4.69
C CYS A 93 -6.27 8.98 -6.08
N SER A 94 -5.42 10.00 -6.14
CA SER A 94 -4.83 10.55 -7.37
C SER A 94 -3.30 10.47 -7.38
N LEU A 95 -2.71 9.51 -6.65
CA LEU A 95 -1.26 9.37 -6.52
C LEU A 95 -0.61 9.15 -7.89
N VAL A 96 0.49 9.85 -8.14
CA VAL A 96 1.28 9.74 -9.39
C VAL A 96 2.51 8.86 -9.21
N GLU A 97 3.09 8.88 -8.02
CA GLU A 97 4.18 8.03 -7.61
C GLU A 97 3.93 7.52 -6.19
N LEU A 98 4.48 6.34 -5.89
CA LEU A 98 4.54 5.82 -4.54
C LEU A 98 5.88 5.12 -4.32
N LEU A 99 6.60 5.63 -3.32
CA LEU A 99 7.87 5.10 -2.86
C LEU A 99 7.71 4.62 -1.42
N LEU A 100 7.95 3.32 -1.21
CA LEU A 100 8.15 2.76 0.12
C LEU A 100 9.66 2.61 0.35
N PRO A 101 10.29 3.47 1.19
CA PRO A 101 11.72 3.35 1.51
C PRO A 101 12.00 2.11 2.37
N SER A 102 13.19 2.00 2.96
CA SER A 102 13.49 0.96 3.96
C SER A 102 12.55 1.04 5.18
N GLY A 103 12.50 -0.04 5.96
CA GLY A 103 11.78 -0.06 7.25
C GLY A 103 10.28 -0.34 7.15
N PHE A 104 9.87 -1.16 6.18
CA PHE A 104 8.51 -1.70 6.00
C PHE A 104 8.52 -3.24 6.06
N ASP A 105 9.27 -3.80 7.02
CA ASP A 105 9.59 -5.23 7.05
C ASP A 105 8.40 -6.12 7.43
N SER A 106 7.43 -5.55 8.18
CA SER A 106 6.21 -6.26 8.58
C SER A 106 5.09 -6.19 7.54
N LEU A 107 5.29 -5.47 6.43
CA LEU A 107 4.23 -5.19 5.47
C LEU A 107 3.74 -6.48 4.78
N GLN A 108 2.43 -6.74 4.90
CA GLN A 108 1.74 -7.92 4.38
C GLN A 108 0.79 -7.58 3.23
N ALA A 109 0.17 -6.40 3.26
CA ALA A 109 -0.82 -6.00 2.26
C ALA A 109 -0.64 -4.54 1.81
N ILE A 110 -0.69 -4.33 0.50
CA ILE A 110 -0.72 -3.01 -0.12
C ILE A 110 -1.92 -2.94 -1.07
N HIS A 111 -2.83 -2.01 -0.79
CA HIS A 111 -3.93 -1.64 -1.67
C HIS A 111 -3.63 -0.28 -2.30
N ALA A 112 -3.39 -0.26 -3.60
CA ALA A 112 -2.99 0.94 -4.34
C ALA A 112 -3.73 1.11 -5.68
N GLN A 113 -4.87 0.43 -5.85
CA GLN A 113 -5.67 0.54 -7.07
C GLN A 113 -6.30 1.89 -7.30
N LYS A 114 -6.71 2.09 -8.57
CA LYS A 114 -7.50 3.25 -9.01
C LYS A 114 -6.80 4.55 -8.63
N ASN A 115 -5.50 4.61 -8.88
CA ASN A 115 -4.68 5.80 -8.75
C ASN A 115 -4.22 6.25 -10.15
N LYS A 116 -3.21 7.12 -10.22
CA LYS A 116 -2.56 7.54 -11.46
C LYS A 116 -1.08 7.17 -11.46
N LEU A 117 -0.72 6.07 -10.76
CA LEU A 117 0.67 5.70 -10.55
C LEU A 117 1.33 5.42 -11.90
N SER A 118 2.32 6.23 -12.26
CA SER A 118 3.26 5.95 -13.35
C SER A 118 4.52 5.26 -12.84
N GLY A 119 4.88 5.53 -11.57
CA GLY A 119 5.99 4.92 -10.84
C GLY A 119 5.52 4.30 -9.53
N PHE A 120 5.96 3.06 -9.25
CA PHE A 120 5.80 2.42 -7.94
C PHE A 120 7.09 1.69 -7.59
N LYS A 121 7.64 2.01 -6.42
CA LYS A 121 8.91 1.45 -5.95
C LYS A 121 8.81 1.04 -4.49
N ILE A 122 9.27 -0.18 -4.20
CA ILE A 122 9.54 -0.65 -2.85
C ILE A 122 11.05 -0.88 -2.73
N GLU A 123 11.70 -0.12 -1.86
CA GLU A 123 13.12 -0.27 -1.53
C GLU A 123 13.34 -1.19 -0.31
N ALA A 124 12.36 -1.32 0.57
CA ALA A 124 12.35 -2.32 1.64
C ALA A 124 12.32 -3.75 1.08
N SER A 125 12.85 -4.72 1.81
CA SER A 125 12.84 -6.13 1.38
C SER A 125 11.44 -6.78 1.38
N CYS A 126 10.52 -6.25 2.20
CA CYS A 126 9.13 -6.70 2.36
C CYS A 126 8.93 -8.24 2.30
N PRO A 127 9.65 -9.03 3.11
CA PRO A 127 9.64 -10.49 3.01
C PRO A 127 8.28 -11.09 3.36
N ASN A 128 7.44 -10.35 4.08
CA ASN A 128 6.13 -10.77 4.53
C ASN A 128 4.99 -10.33 3.59
N LEU A 129 5.29 -9.66 2.47
CA LEU A 129 4.26 -9.16 1.57
C LEU A 129 3.52 -10.33 0.90
N LYS A 130 2.21 -10.43 1.16
CA LYS A 130 1.31 -11.46 0.64
C LYS A 130 0.37 -10.94 -0.44
N TYR A 131 -0.03 -9.68 -0.32
CA TYR A 131 -1.05 -9.08 -1.18
C TYR A 131 -0.59 -7.74 -1.74
N LEU A 132 -0.61 -7.61 -3.07
CA LEU A 132 -0.32 -6.36 -3.76
C LEU A 132 -1.35 -6.10 -4.85
N HIS A 133 -2.14 -5.04 -4.68
CA HIS A 133 -3.18 -4.66 -5.63
C HIS A 133 -2.91 -3.28 -6.23
N LEU A 134 -2.54 -3.28 -7.51
CA LEU A 134 -2.11 -2.11 -8.29
C LEU A 134 -2.98 -1.89 -9.55
N ALA A 135 -4.13 -2.54 -9.62
CA ALA A 135 -5.00 -2.43 -10.79
C ALA A 135 -5.54 -1.01 -11.00
N GLY A 136 -5.83 -0.61 -12.24
CA GLY A 136 -6.37 0.72 -12.51
C GLY A 136 -5.36 1.84 -12.33
N ASN A 137 -4.10 1.62 -12.73
CA ASN A 137 -3.02 2.61 -12.70
C ASN A 137 -2.44 2.82 -14.12
N GLN A 138 -1.29 3.50 -14.22
CA GLN A 138 -0.60 3.83 -15.48
C GLN A 138 0.88 3.39 -15.42
N LEU A 139 1.17 2.30 -14.71
CA LEU A 139 2.54 1.88 -14.39
C LEU A 139 3.35 1.61 -15.65
N GLN A 140 4.48 2.31 -15.76
CA GLN A 140 5.51 2.09 -16.78
C GLN A 140 6.84 1.73 -16.11
N GLU A 141 7.14 2.41 -15.01
CA GLU A 141 8.29 2.14 -14.15
C GLU A 141 7.80 1.43 -12.89
N PHE A 142 8.33 0.24 -12.68
CA PHE A 142 7.90 -0.64 -11.60
C PHE A 142 9.10 -1.39 -11.03
N SER A 143 9.35 -1.23 -9.74
CA SER A 143 10.50 -1.85 -9.07
C SER A 143 10.07 -2.43 -7.74
N LEU A 144 10.07 -3.76 -7.64
CA LEU A 144 9.88 -4.49 -6.40
C LEU A 144 11.16 -5.23 -6.02
N PRO A 145 11.31 -5.63 -4.74
CA PRO A 145 12.28 -6.62 -4.33
C PRO A 145 12.14 -7.89 -5.18
N THR A 146 13.27 -8.51 -5.49
CA THR A 146 13.26 -9.78 -6.22
C THR A 146 12.81 -10.92 -5.31
N GLY A 147 12.04 -11.85 -5.87
CA GLY A 147 11.71 -13.11 -5.20
C GLY A 147 10.44 -13.11 -4.38
N LEU A 148 10.08 -12.01 -3.68
CA LEU A 148 8.86 -11.84 -2.88
C LEU A 148 8.26 -13.18 -2.39
N PRO A 149 8.97 -13.92 -1.51
CA PRO A 149 8.77 -15.37 -1.34
C PRO A 149 7.39 -15.74 -0.80
N ASN A 150 6.72 -14.81 -0.13
CA ASN A 150 5.39 -14.97 0.45
C ASN A 150 4.27 -14.28 -0.34
N LEU A 151 4.56 -13.69 -1.51
CA LEU A 151 3.51 -13.02 -2.30
C LEU A 151 2.55 -14.07 -2.85
N GLU A 152 1.28 -13.98 -2.48
CA GLU A 152 0.21 -14.91 -2.85
C GLU A 152 -0.69 -14.33 -3.95
N ILE A 153 -0.92 -13.01 -3.92
CA ILE A 153 -1.86 -12.32 -4.81
C ILE A 153 -1.24 -11.04 -5.39
N LEU A 154 -1.23 -10.94 -6.71
CA LEU A 154 -0.81 -9.75 -7.45
C LEU A 154 -1.84 -9.36 -8.52
N TYR A 155 -2.39 -8.16 -8.39
CA TYR A 155 -3.30 -7.57 -9.37
C TYR A 155 -2.66 -6.36 -10.05
N LEU A 156 -2.48 -6.43 -11.37
CA LEU A 156 -1.88 -5.39 -12.20
C LEU A 156 -2.76 -5.01 -13.40
N GLN A 157 -4.01 -5.46 -13.46
CA GLN A 157 -4.88 -5.22 -14.60
C GLN A 157 -5.34 -3.76 -14.74
N GLY A 158 -5.89 -3.42 -15.92
CA GLY A 158 -6.69 -2.20 -16.08
C GLY A 158 -5.91 -0.92 -16.35
N GLY A 159 -5.06 -0.91 -17.39
CA GLY A 159 -4.42 0.32 -17.90
C GLY A 159 -2.95 0.49 -17.55
N ASN A 160 -2.38 -0.45 -16.79
CA ASN A 160 -0.94 -0.55 -16.60
C ASN A 160 -0.22 -0.94 -17.90
N LYS A 161 1.06 -0.63 -18.00
CA LYS A 161 1.90 -0.90 -19.18
C LYS A 161 3.15 -1.68 -18.80
N VAL A 162 3.03 -2.58 -17.83
CA VAL A 162 4.14 -3.42 -17.36
C VAL A 162 4.60 -4.33 -18.48
N LYS A 163 5.93 -4.40 -18.68
CA LYS A 163 6.58 -5.26 -19.69
C LYS A 163 7.44 -6.34 -19.06
N ASP A 164 8.15 -5.99 -17.99
CA ASP A 164 9.05 -6.87 -17.27
C ASP A 164 8.40 -7.31 -15.96
N ILE A 165 8.36 -8.63 -15.75
CA ILE A 165 7.89 -9.27 -14.52
C ILE A 165 8.96 -10.17 -13.88
N SER A 166 10.24 -9.94 -14.20
CA SER A 166 11.39 -10.68 -13.67
C SER A 166 11.48 -10.64 -12.14
N PHE A 167 10.94 -9.62 -11.48
CA PHE A 167 10.82 -9.54 -10.03
C PHE A 167 10.01 -10.70 -9.41
N LEU A 168 9.13 -11.35 -10.19
CA LEU A 168 8.39 -12.55 -9.78
C LEU A 168 9.20 -13.83 -9.84
N ALA A 169 10.45 -13.77 -10.35
CA ALA A 169 11.33 -14.93 -10.33
C ALA A 169 11.60 -15.34 -8.87
N GLY A 170 11.06 -16.49 -8.45
CA GLY A 170 11.17 -16.98 -7.07
C GLY A 170 9.95 -16.70 -6.19
N ALA A 171 8.91 -16.04 -6.69
CA ALA A 171 7.64 -15.84 -5.99
C ALA A 171 6.83 -17.15 -5.93
N SER A 172 7.36 -18.16 -5.23
CA SER A 172 6.84 -19.53 -5.22
C SER A 172 5.49 -19.69 -4.51
N ALA A 173 5.12 -18.73 -3.66
CA ALA A 173 3.83 -18.71 -2.98
C ALA A 173 2.71 -18.08 -3.82
N LEU A 174 3.02 -17.52 -5.00
CA LEU A 174 2.05 -16.83 -5.84
C LEU A 174 0.98 -17.83 -6.28
N GLN A 175 -0.29 -17.42 -6.14
CA GLN A 175 -1.46 -18.24 -6.48
C GLN A 175 -2.38 -17.50 -7.43
N THR A 176 -2.48 -16.18 -7.30
CA THR A 176 -3.32 -15.34 -8.14
C THR A 176 -2.49 -14.25 -8.77
N LEU A 177 -2.51 -14.21 -10.10
CA LEU A 177 -1.85 -13.18 -10.90
C LEU A 177 -2.79 -12.70 -12.00
N ASN A 178 -3.06 -11.39 -12.05
CA ASN A 178 -3.80 -10.79 -13.16
C ASN A 178 -2.97 -9.70 -13.83
N LEU A 179 -2.56 -9.97 -15.07
CA LEU A 179 -1.77 -9.07 -15.92
C LEU A 179 -2.60 -8.49 -17.07
N SER A 180 -3.92 -8.70 -17.09
CA SER A 180 -4.77 -8.29 -18.23
C SER A 180 -4.62 -6.81 -18.56
N GLY A 181 -4.40 -6.51 -19.84
CA GLY A 181 -4.17 -5.14 -20.31
C GLY A 181 -2.76 -4.57 -20.06
N ASN A 182 -1.78 -5.41 -19.71
CA ASN A 182 -0.35 -5.05 -19.71
C ASN A 182 0.34 -5.45 -21.04
N ALA A 183 1.64 -5.19 -21.14
CA ALA A 183 2.48 -5.47 -22.31
C ALA A 183 3.57 -6.52 -21.99
N VAL A 184 3.25 -7.51 -21.15
CA VAL A 184 4.18 -8.57 -20.74
C VAL A 184 4.33 -9.62 -21.84
N GLU A 185 5.56 -9.82 -22.30
CA GLU A 185 5.88 -10.80 -23.36
C GLU A 185 6.49 -12.09 -22.78
N ASP A 186 7.35 -11.97 -21.78
CA ASP A 186 7.99 -13.10 -21.10
C ASP A 186 7.22 -13.49 -19.83
N LEU A 187 6.65 -14.70 -19.84
CA LEU A 187 5.96 -15.30 -18.70
C LEU A 187 6.80 -16.36 -17.97
N SER A 188 8.08 -16.51 -18.33
CA SER A 188 8.99 -17.46 -17.69
C SER A 188 9.10 -17.29 -16.16
N PRO A 189 9.03 -16.06 -15.57
CA PRO A 189 9.09 -15.90 -14.12
C PRO A 189 7.92 -16.54 -13.36
N VAL A 190 6.77 -16.71 -14.03
CA VAL A 190 5.52 -17.18 -13.42
C VAL A 190 5.05 -18.52 -13.99
N ARG A 191 5.95 -19.26 -14.66
CA ARG A 191 5.65 -20.58 -15.26
C ARG A 191 5.04 -21.60 -14.30
N HIS A 192 5.28 -21.44 -13.00
CA HIS A 192 4.78 -22.35 -11.95
C HIS A 192 3.26 -22.19 -11.73
N LEU A 193 2.66 -21.06 -12.11
CA LEU A 193 1.23 -20.78 -11.94
C LEU A 193 0.33 -21.49 -12.97
N GLY A 194 0.90 -22.16 -13.98
CA GLY A 194 0.10 -22.73 -15.07
C GLY A 194 -0.71 -21.67 -15.84
N THR A 195 -0.19 -20.44 -15.98
CA THR A 195 -0.93 -19.31 -16.57
C THR A 195 -1.31 -19.53 -18.04
N THR A 196 -2.58 -19.41 -18.38
CA THR A 196 -3.07 -19.18 -19.75
C THR A 196 -3.26 -17.68 -19.99
N LYS A 197 -2.85 -17.19 -21.17
CA LYS A 197 -3.13 -15.82 -21.61
C LYS A 197 -4.61 -15.71 -21.97
N GLU A 198 -5.45 -15.13 -21.11
CA GLU A 198 -6.78 -14.64 -21.50
C GLU A 198 -7.04 -13.25 -20.91
#